data_AF-A0A949Q914-F1
#
_entry.id   AF-A0A949Q914-F1
#
_cell.length_a   1.000
_cell.length_b   1.000
_cell.length_c   1.000
_cell.angle_alpha   90.00
_cell.angle_beta   90.00
_cell.angle_gamma   90.00
#
_symmetry.space_group_name_H-M   'P 1'
#
loop_
_entity.id
_entity.type
_entity.pdbx_description
1 polymer ?
#
loop_
_entity_poly.entity_id
_entity_poly.type
_entity_poly.pdbx_seq_one_letter_code
_entity_poly.pdbx_strand_id
1 'polypeptide(L)'
;MEQHIFSDAIDKLNEAAKAEENVIDTLMSSSSPTSLGEGEFTTTAKIGGNYNRVAALKRARESKAQLLGLLGCIYLECKLDGQSAESFREAIIIYRGLRY
;
A
#
# COMPACT_ATOMS: atom_id res chain seq x y z
N MET A 1 -3.15 20.11 24.06
CA MET A 1 -1.80 19.77 23.54
C MET A 1 -1.86 18.47 22.74
N GLU A 2 -2.49 17.41 23.25
CA GLU A 2 -2.63 16.11 22.56
C GLU A 2 -3.42 16.14 21.25
N GLN A 3 -4.48 16.94 21.16
CA GLN A 3 -5.29 17.03 19.92
C GLN A 3 -4.49 17.45 18.68
N HIS A 4 -3.47 18.31 18.85
CA HIS A 4 -2.63 18.75 17.72
C HIS A 4 -1.64 17.67 17.28
N ILE A 5 -1.19 16.82 18.22
CA ILE A 5 -0.30 15.70 17.92
C ILE A 5 -1.06 14.62 17.13
N PHE A 6 -2.31 14.34 17.51
CA PHE A 6 -3.15 13.40 16.79
C PHE A 6 -3.51 13.90 15.38
N SER A 7 -3.78 15.20 15.20
CA SER A 7 -4.04 15.77 13.87
C SER A 7 -2.85 15.57 12.93
N ASP A 8 -1.65 15.96 13.35
CA ASP A 8 -0.43 15.80 12.54
C ASP A 8 -0.13 14.33 12.23
N ALA A 9 -0.38 13.42 13.18
CA ALA A 9 -0.17 11.99 12.98
C ALA A 9 -1.17 11.40 11.97
N ILE A 10 -2.44 11.79 12.07
CA ILE A 10 -3.49 11.39 11.12
C ILE A 10 -3.13 11.86 9.72
N ASP A 11 -2.72 13.12 9.56
CA ASP A 11 -2.38 13.68 8.25
C ASP A 11 -1.20 12.93 7.62
N LYS A 12 -0.12 12.71 8.38
CA LYS A 12 1.06 11.97 7.89
C LYS A 12 0.75 10.52 7.54
N LEU A 13 -0.09 9.84 8.32
CA LEU A 13 -0.48 8.47 8.03
C LEU A 13 -1.36 8.38 6.78
N ASN A 14 -2.26 9.34 6.58
CA ASN A 14 -3.07 9.43 5.37
C ASN A 14 -2.20 9.70 4.12
N GLU A 15 -1.22 10.61 4.22
CA GLU A 15 -0.26 10.85 3.15
C GLU A 15 0.56 9.60 2.82
N ALA A 16 1.04 8.89 3.84
CA ALA A 16 1.80 7.65 3.66
C ALA A 16 0.93 6.55 3.02
N ALA A 17 -0.31 6.35 3.47
CA ALA A 17 -1.22 5.35 2.91
C ALA A 17 -1.56 5.67 1.43
N LYS A 18 -1.68 6.96 1.09
CA LYS A 18 -1.87 7.41 -0.30
C LYS A 18 -0.62 7.20 -1.15
N ALA A 19 0.57 7.44 -0.60
CA ALA A 19 1.82 7.16 -1.29
C ALA A 19 1.96 5.68 -1.64
N GLU A 20 1.61 4.78 -0.72
CA GLU A 20 1.58 3.33 -0.98
C GLU A 20 0.56 2.94 -2.05
N GLU A 21 -0.63 3.56 -2.06
CA GLU A 21 -1.60 3.36 -3.14
C GLU A 21 -1.03 3.75 -4.52
N ASN A 22 -0.35 4.90 -4.61
CA ASN A 22 0.28 5.32 -5.85
C ASN A 22 1.37 4.34 -6.33
N VAL A 23 2.12 3.75 -5.39
CA VAL A 23 3.10 2.70 -5.70
C VAL A 23 2.38 1.45 -6.24
N ILE A 24 1.31 1.01 -5.58
CA ILE A 24 0.47 -0.12 -6.02
C ILE A 24 -0.04 0.13 -7.44
N ASP A 25 -0.62 1.30 -7.71
CA ASP A 25 -1.16 1.67 -9.03
C ASP A 25 -0.09 1.69 -10.11
N THR A 26 1.09 2.23 -9.80
CA THR A 26 2.24 2.22 -10.72
C THR A 26 2.71 0.78 -11.01
N LEU A 27 2.76 -0.06 -9.99
CA LEU A 27 3.09 -1.47 -10.08
C LEU A 27 1.97 -2.33 -10.69
N MET A 28 0.75 -1.83 -10.90
CA MET A 28 -0.29 -2.52 -11.66
C MET A 28 -0.38 -2.02 -13.11
N SER A 29 -0.18 -0.71 -13.33
CA SER A 29 -0.34 -0.03 -14.63
C SER A 29 0.82 -0.26 -15.59
N SER A 30 2.02 -0.57 -15.10
CA SER A 30 3.19 -0.86 -15.95
C SER A 30 3.14 -2.25 -16.62
N SER A 31 1.93 -2.70 -17.01
CA SER A 31 1.62 -3.97 -17.66
C SER A 31 1.67 -3.90 -19.19
N SER A 32 2.28 -2.87 -19.78
CA SER A 32 2.60 -2.87 -21.21
C SER A 32 3.72 -3.87 -21.50
N PRO A 33 3.53 -4.85 -22.41
CA PRO A 33 4.66 -5.57 -22.97
C PRO A 33 5.44 -4.55 -23.78
N THR A 34 6.59 -4.11 -23.29
CA THR A 34 7.55 -3.39 -24.12
C THR A 34 7.92 -4.34 -25.26
N SER A 35 7.33 -4.08 -26.42
CA SER A 35 7.78 -4.55 -27.73
C SER A 35 9.29 -4.33 -27.77
N LEU A 36 10.03 -5.43 -27.66
CA LEU A 36 11.47 -5.44 -27.78
C LEU A 36 11.80 -5.00 -29.20
N GLY A 37 12.39 -3.80 -29.33
CA GLY A 37 13.27 -3.53 -30.45
C GLY A 37 14.36 -4.60 -30.46
N GLU A 38 14.58 -5.18 -31.63
CA GLU A 38 15.55 -6.24 -31.86
C GLU A 38 16.94 -5.80 -31.38
N GLY A 39 17.38 -6.38 -30.27
CA GLY A 39 18.69 -6.15 -29.68
C GLY A 39 18.87 -7.13 -28.54
N GLU A 40 19.72 -8.13 -28.76
CA GLU A 40 20.19 -9.15 -27.81
C GLU A 40 19.94 -8.81 -26.34
N PHE A 41 18.92 -9.43 -25.74
CA PHE A 41 18.69 -9.33 -24.30
C PHE A 41 18.61 -10.71 -23.68
N THR A 42 19.53 -10.95 -22.75
CA THR A 42 19.74 -12.20 -22.04
C THR A 42 18.46 -12.69 -21.36
N THR A 43 18.10 -13.93 -21.67
CA THR A 43 16.83 -14.61 -21.35
C THR A 43 16.59 -14.83 -19.84
N THR A 44 17.49 -14.41 -18.95
CA THR A 44 17.39 -14.59 -17.49
C THR A 44 16.78 -13.41 -16.73
N ALA A 45 16.76 -12.20 -17.31
CA ALA A 45 16.28 -11.00 -16.61
C ALA A 45 14.74 -10.86 -16.59
N LYS A 46 14.02 -11.44 -17.55
CA LYS A 46 12.54 -11.39 -17.62
C LYS A 46 11.86 -12.19 -16.51
N ILE A 47 12.49 -13.26 -16.04
CA ILE A 47 11.95 -14.11 -14.98
C ILE A 47 12.12 -13.41 -13.62
N GLY A 48 13.30 -12.85 -13.33
CA GLY A 48 13.57 -12.12 -12.07
C GLY A 48 12.77 -10.82 -11.89
N GLY A 49 12.51 -10.08 -12.97
CA GLY A 49 11.76 -8.82 -12.91
C GLY A 49 10.30 -8.99 -12.46
N ASN A 50 9.65 -10.09 -12.86
CA ASN A 50 8.24 -10.32 -12.52
C ASN A 50 8.07 -10.80 -11.07
N TYR A 51 8.96 -11.67 -10.57
CA TYR A 51 8.96 -12.08 -9.16
C TYR A 51 9.25 -10.91 -8.21
N ASN A 52 10.19 -10.03 -8.58
CA ASN A 52 10.49 -8.83 -7.80
C ASN A 52 9.29 -7.88 -7.73
N ARG A 53 8.51 -7.78 -8.82
CA ARG A 53 7.30 -6.95 -8.87
C ARG A 53 6.18 -7.50 -8.01
N VAL A 54 5.90 -8.81 -8.08
CA VAL A 54 4.87 -9.44 -7.23
C VAL A 54 5.23 -9.29 -5.75
N ALA A 55 6.50 -9.47 -5.39
CA ALA A 55 6.98 -9.25 -4.03
C ALA A 55 6.85 -7.77 -3.60
N ALA A 56 7.19 -6.82 -4.49
CA ALA A 56 7.03 -5.39 -4.21
C ALA A 56 5.55 -4.98 -4.03
N LEU A 57 4.65 -5.50 -4.89
CA LEU A 57 3.21 -5.27 -4.79
C LEU A 57 2.64 -5.83 -3.49
N LYS A 58 3.07 -7.03 -3.09
CA LYS A 58 2.70 -7.63 -1.81
C LYS A 58 3.14 -6.74 -0.65
N ARG A 59 4.41 -6.29 -0.63
CA ARG A 59 4.93 -5.41 0.43
C ARG A 59 4.21 -4.06 0.50
N ALA A 60 3.93 -3.42 -0.64
CA ALA A 60 3.22 -2.15 -0.67
C ALA A 60 1.80 -2.28 -0.10
N ARG A 61 1.10 -3.38 -0.44
CA ARG A 61 -0.22 -3.70 0.13
C ARG A 61 -0.16 -3.96 1.63
N GLU A 62 0.84 -4.71 2.11
CA GLU A 62 1.05 -4.93 3.55
C GLU A 62 1.32 -3.61 4.28
N SER A 63 2.22 -2.78 3.74
CA SER A 63 2.53 -1.45 4.28
C SER A 63 1.28 -0.58 4.39
N LYS A 64 0.48 -0.47 3.31
CA LYS A 64 -0.79 0.25 3.33
C LYS A 64 -1.75 -0.27 4.40
N ALA A 65 -1.90 -1.60 4.52
CA ALA A 65 -2.78 -2.20 5.53
C ALA A 65 -2.32 -1.91 6.97
N GLN A 66 -1.01 -1.88 7.23
CA GLN A 66 -0.46 -1.49 8.53
C GLN A 66 -0.74 -0.02 8.85
N LEU A 67 -0.53 0.87 7.89
CA LEU A 67 -0.82 2.30 8.03
C LEU A 67 -2.31 2.56 8.34
N LEU A 68 -3.21 1.87 7.64
CA LEU A 68 -4.65 1.91 7.91
C LEU A 68 -5.00 1.37 9.31
N GLY A 69 -4.32 0.32 9.77
CA GLY A 69 -4.48 -0.19 11.13
C GLY A 69 -4.07 0.83 12.19
N LEU A 70 -2.95 1.54 11.98
CA LEU A 70 -2.50 2.61 12.87
C LEU A 70 -3.46 3.81 12.88
N LEU A 71 -3.97 4.21 11.70
CA LEU A 71 -5.03 5.21 11.58
C LEU A 71 -6.27 4.81 12.38
N GLY A 72 -6.70 3.55 12.25
CA GLY A 72 -7.82 3.00 13.00
C GLY A 72 -7.64 3.14 14.52
N CYS A 73 -6.45 2.82 15.03
CA CYS A 73 -6.11 2.99 16.44
C CYS A 73 -6.18 4.45 16.89
N ILE A 74 -5.59 5.38 16.13
CA ILE A 74 -5.59 6.80 16.48
C ILE A 74 -7.02 7.37 16.44
N TYR A 75 -7.82 7.01 15.44
CA TYR A 75 -9.22 7.42 15.38
C TYR A 75 -10.02 6.91 16.59
N LEU A 76 -9.74 5.69 17.07
CA LEU A 76 -10.36 5.16 18.27
C LEU A 76 -9.98 5.95 19.53
N GLU A 77 -8.70 6.30 19.68
CA GLU A 77 -8.23 7.15 20.78
C GLU A 77 -8.89 8.54 20.75
N CYS A 78 -9.18 9.05 19.55
CA CYS A 78 -9.90 10.31 19.34
C CYS A 78 -11.44 10.19 19.46
N LYS A 79 -11.97 8.99 19.76
CA LYS A 79 -13.42 8.70 19.81
C LYS A 79 -14.15 8.95 18.49
N LEU A 80 -13.44 8.76 17.38
CA LEU A 80 -13.94 8.87 16.02
C LEU A 80 -14.31 7.47 15.48
N ASP A 81 -15.27 6.83 16.13
CA ASP A 81 -15.58 5.40 15.94
C ASP A 81 -15.88 5.02 14.49
N GLY A 82 -16.57 5.89 13.75
CA GLY A 82 -16.89 5.65 12.34
C GLY A 82 -15.65 5.59 11.45
N GLN A 83 -14.72 6.53 11.64
CA GLN A 83 -13.46 6.58 10.88
C GLN A 83 -12.54 5.43 11.29
N SER A 84 -12.51 5.11 12.58
CA SER A 84 -11.76 3.97 13.10
C SER A 84 -12.23 2.65 12.46
N ALA A 85 -13.53 2.39 12.49
CA ALA A 85 -14.12 1.18 11.92
C ALA A 85 -13.84 1.08 10.41
N GLU A 86 -13.92 2.18 9.68
CA GLU A 86 -13.64 2.21 8.25
C GLU A 86 -12.17 1.90 7.94
N SER A 87 -11.23 2.52 8.65
CA SER A 87 -9.79 2.24 8.48
C SER A 87 -9.45 0.77 8.76
N PHE A 88 -10.00 0.19 9.84
CA PHE A 88 -9.81 -1.24 10.11
C PHE A 88 -10.45 -2.14 9.06
N ARG A 89 -11.65 -1.79 8.58
CA ARG A 89 -12.35 -2.54 7.52
C ARG A 89 -11.52 -2.58 6.25
N GLU A 90 -10.96 -1.45 5.82
CA GLU A 90 -10.07 -1.38 4.66
C GLU A 90 -8.81 -2.22 4.86
N ALA A 91 -8.14 -2.11 6.01
CA ALA A 91 -6.96 -2.92 6.32
C ALA A 91 -7.25 -4.43 6.23
N ILE A 92 -8.38 -4.87 6.78
CA ILE A 92 -8.82 -6.28 6.74
C ILE A 92 -9.06 -6.74 5.29
N ILE A 93 -9.70 -5.92 4.46
CA ILE A 93 -9.92 -6.24 3.04
C ILE A 93 -8.59 -6.48 2.33
N ILE A 94 -7.59 -5.63 2.58
CA ILE A 94 -6.26 -5.78 1.98
C ILE A 94 -5.60 -7.08 2.45
N TYR A 95 -5.56 -7.34 3.76
CA TYR A 95 -4.95 -8.57 4.29
C TYR A 95 -5.62 -9.85 3.76
N ARG A 96 -6.96 -9.84 3.63
CA ARG A 96 -7.69 -10.95 2.98
C ARG A 96 -7.27 -11.14 1.53
N GLY A 97 -7.08 -10.05 0.80
CA GLY A 97 -6.56 -10.07 -0.58
C GLY A 97 -5.13 -10.64 -0.68
N LEU A 98 -4.36 -10.59 0.41
CA LEU A 98 -3.00 -11.14 0.51
C LEU A 98 -2.96 -12.60 0.99
N ARG A 99 -4.12 -13.19 1.36
CA ARG A 99 -4.28 -14.53 1.95
C ARG A 99 -3.64 -14.72 3.33
N TYR A 100 -3.66 -13.68 4.17
CA TYR A 100 -3.45 -13.84 5.61
C TYR A 100 -4.69 -14.39 6.30
#